data_AF-A0A7Z0QR54-F1
#
_entry.id   AF-A0A7Z0QR54-F1
#
_cell.length_a   1.000
_cell.length_b   1.000
_cell.length_c   1.000
_cell.angle_alpha   90.00
_cell.angle_beta   90.00
_cell.angle_gamma   90.00
#
_symmetry.space_group_name_H-M   'P 1'
#
loop_
_entity.id
_entity.type
_entity.pdbx_description
1 polymer ?
#
loop_
_entity_poly.entity_id
_entity_poly.type
_entity_poly.pdbx_seq_one_letter_code
_entity_poly.pdbx_strand_id
1 'polypeptide(L)'
;MSRWLLALVACLAGVFAAGSAGAQPQVDTADPRLSRMTELVNRTLKIDVMLETVARVDPRWPFQAHPDLVTEAQLGCVRREMGSDRLGRQVDERVRTYARRHAARMDDDMQMLESDGAALFARLMVAGLASQAPEIEGPAIETVIADASPAAFATMYKLFNDVQYGPLRELLGMPAQTTDFSNAEAAGQALGASFLIPMLMDAFAVCEVPMSVLNSAGKANDAGKKAAAAP
;
A
#
# COMPACT_ATOMS: atom_id res chain seq x y z
N MET A 1 -26.99 71.59 -10.86
CA MET A 1 -26.32 71.46 -9.55
C MET A 1 -25.59 70.12 -9.56
N SER A 2 -24.35 70.11 -10.07
CA SER A 2 -23.07 69.96 -9.33
C SER A 2 -22.51 68.56 -9.63
N ARG A 3 -21.61 68.36 -10.60
CA ARG A 3 -20.20 68.81 -10.72
C ARG A 3 -19.34 68.50 -9.49
N TRP A 4 -18.85 67.26 -9.37
CA TRP A 4 -17.59 66.86 -8.72
C TRP A 4 -17.18 65.48 -9.33
N LEU A 5 -16.47 65.43 -10.46
CA LEU A 5 -15.00 65.35 -10.60
C LEU A 5 -14.40 64.18 -9.81
N LEU A 6 -14.02 63.06 -10.45
CA LEU A 6 -12.72 62.85 -11.14
C LEU A 6 -11.53 63.29 -10.28
N ALA A 7 -11.05 62.40 -9.41
CA ALA A 7 -9.63 62.32 -8.99
C ALA A 7 -9.43 61.10 -8.07
N LEU A 8 -8.73 60.08 -8.57
CA LEU A 8 -7.75 59.21 -7.88
C LEU A 8 -7.66 57.83 -8.56
N VAL A 9 -7.09 57.87 -9.76
CA VAL A 9 -6.27 56.78 -10.28
C VAL A 9 -4.84 57.07 -9.81
N ALA A 10 -4.26 56.17 -9.01
CA ALA A 10 -2.84 55.79 -8.97
C ALA A 10 -2.47 55.23 -7.58
N CYS A 11 -1.63 54.18 -7.60
CA CYS A 11 -1.00 53.51 -6.45
C CYS A 11 -1.82 52.43 -5.74
N LEU A 12 -2.06 51.31 -6.43
CA LEU A 12 -2.07 49.97 -5.81
C LEU A 12 -1.64 48.92 -6.84
N ALA A 13 -0.48 49.17 -7.46
CA ALA A 13 0.34 48.15 -8.08
C ALA A 13 1.47 47.85 -7.09
N GLY A 14 1.51 46.63 -6.53
CA GLY A 14 2.67 46.17 -5.78
C GLY A 14 2.40 45.41 -4.49
N VAL A 15 1.61 44.33 -4.53
CA VAL A 15 1.81 43.18 -3.63
C VAL A 15 1.55 41.92 -4.45
N PHE A 16 2.41 41.64 -5.43
CA PHE A 16 2.48 40.29 -5.99
C PHE A 16 3.12 39.40 -4.94
N ALA A 17 2.38 38.38 -4.56
CA ALA A 17 2.73 37.37 -3.58
C ALA A 17 4.19 36.90 -3.75
N ALA A 18 5.03 37.22 -2.76
CA ALA A 18 6.14 36.36 -2.41
C ALA A 18 5.54 35.08 -1.80
N GLY A 19 4.91 34.26 -2.63
CA GLY A 19 4.66 32.88 -2.32
C GLY A 19 6.03 32.28 -2.14
N SER A 20 6.42 32.08 -0.88
CA SER A 20 7.55 31.24 -0.53
C SER A 20 7.23 29.89 -1.14
N ALA A 21 7.74 29.65 -2.36
CA ALA A 21 7.95 28.32 -2.86
C ALA A 21 8.90 27.69 -1.83
N GLY A 22 8.32 27.10 -0.80
CA GLY A 22 9.05 26.32 0.18
C GLY A 22 9.78 25.29 -0.65
N ALA A 23 11.09 25.49 -0.81
CA ALA A 23 11.96 24.53 -1.46
C ALA A 23 11.70 23.22 -0.75
N GLN A 24 10.98 22.31 -1.40
CA GLN A 24 10.79 20.99 -0.86
C GLN A 24 12.20 20.43 -0.66
N PRO A 25 12.52 19.93 0.54
CA PRO A 25 13.85 19.36 0.77
C PRO A 25 14.11 18.34 -0.33
N GLN A 26 15.14 18.61 -1.14
CA GLN A 26 15.60 17.67 -2.15
C GLN A 26 16.09 16.44 -1.40
N VAL A 27 15.39 15.32 -1.58
CA VAL A 27 15.88 14.03 -1.09
C VAL A 27 17.02 13.61 -1.99
N ASP A 28 18.20 13.43 -1.40
CA ASP A 28 19.34 12.85 -2.09
C ASP A 28 18.97 11.42 -2.51
N THR A 29 18.96 11.16 -3.81
CA THR A 29 18.65 9.84 -4.36
C THR A 29 19.68 8.77 -3.97
N ALA A 30 20.84 9.19 -3.46
CA ALA A 30 21.89 8.32 -2.93
C ALA A 30 21.83 8.15 -1.40
N ASP A 31 20.82 8.68 -0.69
CA ASP A 31 20.71 8.51 0.78
C ASP A 31 20.55 7.01 1.13
N PRO A 32 21.51 6.39 1.84
CA PRO A 32 21.46 4.97 2.19
C PRO A 32 20.25 4.60 3.06
N ARG A 33 19.67 5.58 3.77
CA ARG A 33 18.45 5.36 4.57
C ARG A 33 17.24 5.01 3.72
N LEU A 34 17.17 5.47 2.47
CA LEU A 34 16.08 5.11 1.56
C LEU A 34 16.08 3.61 1.26
N SER A 35 17.25 3.06 0.90
CA SER A 35 17.38 1.62 0.62
C SER A 35 17.07 0.79 1.86
N ARG A 36 17.54 1.22 3.04
CA ARG A 36 17.26 0.55 4.30
C ARG A 36 15.77 0.61 4.66
N MET A 37 15.12 1.76 4.50
CA MET A 37 13.68 1.90 4.76
C MET A 37 12.85 1.02 3.80
N THR A 38 13.20 0.95 2.51
CA THR A 38 12.59 0.00 1.55
C THR A 38 12.70 -1.44 2.06
N GLU A 39 13.90 -1.85 2.49
CA GLU A 39 14.13 -3.19 3.02
C GLU A 39 13.24 -3.49 4.24
N LEU A 40 13.15 -2.53 5.17
CA LEU A 40 12.32 -2.64 6.37
C LEU A 40 10.83 -2.72 6.05
N VAL A 41 10.34 -1.91 5.10
CA VAL A 41 8.95 -1.98 4.62
C VAL A 41 8.65 -3.34 4.00
N ASN A 42 9.51 -3.83 3.10
CA ASN A 42 9.33 -5.15 2.46
C ASN A 42 9.37 -6.28 3.49
N ARG A 43 10.32 -6.23 4.42
CA ARG A 43 10.43 -7.20 5.52
C ARG A 43 9.19 -7.20 6.39
N THR A 44 8.65 -6.03 6.68
CA THR A 44 7.46 -5.88 7.50
C THR A 44 6.25 -6.47 6.79
N LEU A 45 6.02 -6.14 5.52
CA LEU A 45 4.79 -6.44 4.78
C LEU A 45 4.71 -7.83 4.14
N LYS A 46 5.83 -8.42 3.73
CA LYS A 46 5.87 -9.76 3.09
C LYS A 46 4.92 -9.95 1.89
N ILE A 47 4.61 -8.86 1.17
CA ILE A 47 3.72 -8.88 0.00
C ILE A 47 4.35 -9.64 -1.18
N ASP A 48 5.68 -9.63 -1.28
CA ASP A 48 6.46 -10.41 -2.23
C ASP A 48 6.15 -11.91 -2.12
N VAL A 49 6.17 -12.45 -0.90
CA VAL A 49 5.87 -13.87 -0.63
C VAL A 49 4.45 -14.22 -1.08
N MET A 50 3.48 -13.32 -0.81
CA MET A 50 2.10 -13.49 -1.24
C MET A 50 1.99 -13.50 -2.77
N LEU A 51 2.57 -12.53 -3.45
CA LEU A 51 2.52 -12.41 -4.91
C LEU A 51 3.14 -13.62 -5.61
N GLU A 52 4.33 -14.01 -5.19
CA GLU A 52 5.05 -15.14 -5.77
C GLU A 52 4.29 -16.46 -5.56
N THR A 53 3.70 -16.64 -4.38
CA THR A 53 2.91 -17.85 -4.09
C THR A 53 1.64 -17.87 -4.93
N VAL A 54 0.85 -16.80 -4.95
CA VAL A 54 -0.42 -16.78 -5.71
C VAL A 54 -0.15 -16.94 -7.21
N ALA A 55 0.88 -16.28 -7.74
CA ALA A 55 1.28 -16.46 -9.12
C ALA A 55 1.70 -17.92 -9.41
N ARG A 56 2.42 -18.58 -8.49
CA ARG A 56 2.81 -19.99 -8.64
C ARG A 56 1.62 -20.95 -8.59
N VAL A 57 0.68 -20.72 -7.68
CA VAL A 57 -0.44 -21.65 -7.38
C VAL A 57 -1.56 -21.55 -8.42
N ASP A 58 -1.95 -20.34 -8.83
CA ASP A 58 -2.99 -20.17 -9.85
C ASP A 58 -2.43 -19.52 -11.13
N PRO A 59 -2.33 -20.27 -12.25
CA PRO A 59 -1.87 -19.71 -13.52
C PRO A 59 -2.80 -18.64 -14.09
N ARG A 60 -4.05 -18.57 -13.62
CA ARG A 60 -5.06 -17.59 -14.04
C ARG A 60 -5.02 -16.30 -13.24
N TRP A 61 -4.25 -16.22 -12.15
CA TRP A 61 -4.10 -14.97 -11.40
C TRP A 61 -3.54 -13.86 -12.30
N PRO A 62 -4.05 -12.60 -12.20
CA PRO A 62 -5.04 -12.09 -11.23
C PRO A 62 -6.51 -12.18 -11.66
N PHE A 63 -6.83 -12.94 -12.71
CA PHE A 63 -8.17 -13.08 -13.28
C PHE A 63 -8.84 -14.42 -12.94
N GLN A 64 -8.57 -14.99 -11.76
CA GLN A 64 -8.99 -16.38 -11.45
C GLN A 64 -10.50 -16.59 -11.55
N ALA A 65 -11.29 -15.57 -11.25
CA ALA A 65 -12.75 -15.62 -11.34
C ALA A 65 -13.26 -15.59 -12.79
N HIS A 66 -12.55 -14.92 -13.70
CA HIS A 66 -12.97 -14.68 -15.09
C HIS A 66 -11.77 -14.70 -16.05
N PRO A 67 -11.11 -15.85 -16.21
CA PRO A 67 -9.91 -15.97 -17.04
C PRO A 67 -10.19 -15.74 -18.54
N ASP A 68 -11.44 -15.89 -18.97
CA ASP A 68 -11.93 -15.70 -20.33
C ASP A 68 -12.05 -14.22 -20.74
N LEU A 69 -11.96 -13.28 -19.80
CA LEU A 69 -12.03 -11.84 -20.07
C LEU A 69 -10.72 -11.26 -20.66
N VAL A 70 -9.64 -12.04 -20.68
CA VAL A 70 -8.34 -11.62 -21.20
C VAL A 70 -7.77 -12.71 -22.12
N THR A 71 -6.97 -12.31 -23.08
CA THR A 71 -6.18 -13.25 -23.88
C THR A 71 -5.03 -13.82 -23.05
N GLU A 72 -4.50 -14.97 -23.45
CA GLU A 72 -3.31 -15.57 -22.81
C GLU A 72 -2.10 -14.62 -22.83
N ALA A 73 -1.93 -13.87 -23.92
CA ALA A 73 -0.87 -12.86 -24.04
C ALA A 73 -1.03 -11.71 -23.03
N GLN A 74 -2.26 -11.22 -22.85
CA GLN A 74 -2.59 -10.19 -21.86
C GLN A 74 -2.39 -10.72 -20.43
N LEU A 75 -2.88 -11.93 -20.13
CA LEU A 75 -2.67 -12.57 -18.83
C LEU A 75 -1.17 -12.72 -18.51
N GLY A 76 -0.38 -13.24 -19.47
CA GLY A 76 1.06 -13.38 -19.31
C GLY A 76 1.78 -12.04 -19.12
N CYS A 77 1.32 -10.98 -19.80
CA CYS A 77 1.84 -9.63 -19.60
C CYS A 77 1.52 -9.10 -18.20
N VAL A 78 0.24 -9.13 -17.79
CA VAL A 78 -0.20 -8.63 -16.47
C VAL A 78 0.53 -9.34 -15.34
N ARG A 79 0.70 -10.66 -15.44
CA ARG A 79 1.44 -11.44 -14.44
C ARG A 79 2.90 -10.99 -14.30
N ARG A 80 3.57 -10.65 -15.40
CA ARG A 80 4.94 -10.09 -15.34
C ARG A 80 4.95 -8.69 -14.74
N GLU A 81 4.01 -7.83 -15.15
CA GLU A 81 3.91 -6.47 -14.64
C GLU A 81 3.52 -6.41 -13.15
N MET A 82 2.85 -7.45 -12.63
CA MET A 82 2.53 -7.55 -11.20
C MET A 82 3.52 -8.39 -10.39
N GLY A 83 4.71 -8.69 -10.94
CA GLY A 83 5.76 -9.45 -10.25
C GLY A 83 6.47 -8.66 -9.13
N SER A 84 7.33 -9.37 -8.38
CA SER A 84 8.09 -8.82 -7.25
C SER A 84 8.98 -7.63 -7.63
N ASP A 85 9.53 -7.61 -8.85
CA ASP A 85 10.29 -6.46 -9.36
C ASP A 85 9.48 -5.17 -9.44
N ARG A 86 8.19 -5.25 -9.84
CA ARG A 86 7.31 -4.08 -9.88
C ARG A 86 6.94 -3.64 -8.48
N LEU A 87 6.63 -4.59 -7.60
CA LEU A 87 6.36 -4.30 -6.19
C LEU A 87 7.55 -3.55 -5.56
N GLY A 88 8.78 -4.00 -5.79
CA GLY A 88 9.99 -3.34 -5.29
C GLY A 88 10.07 -1.88 -5.74
N ARG A 89 9.85 -1.60 -7.03
CA ARG A 89 9.82 -0.22 -7.55
C ARG A 89 8.72 0.64 -6.93
N GLN A 90 7.55 0.07 -6.67
CA GLN A 90 6.45 0.79 -6.03
C GLN A 90 6.77 1.11 -4.56
N VAL A 91 7.35 0.16 -3.83
CA VAL A 91 7.78 0.40 -2.44
C VAL A 91 8.87 1.48 -2.40
N ASP A 92 9.85 1.42 -3.30
CA ASP A 92 10.88 2.45 -3.42
C ASP A 92 10.30 3.84 -3.63
N GLU A 93 9.34 4.01 -4.55
CA GLU A 93 8.74 5.32 -4.78
C GLU A 93 7.91 5.81 -3.59
N ARG A 94 7.25 4.90 -2.88
CA ARG A 94 6.54 5.24 -1.64
C ARG A 94 7.51 5.70 -0.56
N VAL A 95 8.63 5.02 -0.38
CA VAL A 95 9.68 5.40 0.57
C VAL A 95 10.28 6.76 0.21
N ARG A 96 10.59 7.02 -1.07
CA ARG A 96 11.06 8.35 -1.51
C ARG A 96 10.04 9.44 -1.25
N THR A 97 8.76 9.17 -1.53
CA THR A 97 7.67 10.11 -1.25
C THR A 97 7.53 10.38 0.24
N TYR A 98 7.63 9.33 1.05
CA TYR A 98 7.58 9.42 2.49
C TYR A 98 8.77 10.24 3.05
N ALA A 99 10.00 9.96 2.60
CA ALA A 99 11.20 10.69 3.03
C ALA A 99 11.11 12.19 2.70
N ARG A 100 10.56 12.57 1.53
CA ARG A 100 10.32 13.98 1.17
C ARG A 100 9.37 14.68 2.14
N ARG A 101 8.36 13.96 2.66
CA ARG A 101 7.29 14.53 3.51
C ARG A 101 7.60 14.44 5.00
N HIS A 102 8.42 13.47 5.41
CA HIS A 102 8.66 13.11 6.80
C HIS A 102 10.14 12.94 7.13
N ALA A 103 11.03 13.70 6.47
CA ALA A 103 12.49 13.57 6.61
C ALA A 103 12.98 13.57 8.08
N ALA A 104 12.39 14.42 8.92
CA ALA A 104 12.75 14.54 10.34
C ALA A 104 12.40 13.32 11.20
N ARG A 105 11.55 12.41 10.69
CA ARG A 105 11.09 11.22 11.41
C ARG A 105 11.75 9.92 10.94
N MET A 106 12.53 9.99 9.87
CA MET A 106 12.97 8.81 9.14
C MET A 106 13.73 7.83 10.04
N ASP A 107 14.60 8.33 10.91
CA ASP A 107 15.40 7.49 11.82
C ASP A 107 14.52 6.82 12.90
N ASP A 108 13.60 7.56 13.53
CA ASP A 108 12.67 7.03 14.54
C ASP A 108 11.71 5.99 13.96
N ASP A 109 11.19 6.26 12.76
CA ASP A 109 10.25 5.37 12.08
C ASP A 109 10.97 4.11 11.54
N MET A 110 12.24 4.22 11.13
CA MET A 110 13.09 3.05 10.85
C MET A 110 13.33 2.20 12.10
N GLN A 111 13.64 2.83 13.25
CA GLN A 111 13.82 2.11 14.51
C GLN A 111 12.55 1.34 14.90
N MET A 112 11.37 1.92 14.66
CA MET A 112 10.10 1.23 14.87
C MET A 112 9.97 -0.01 13.98
N LEU A 113 10.32 0.07 12.69
CA LEU A 113 10.29 -1.09 11.79
C LEU A 113 11.38 -2.13 12.09
N GLU A 114 12.46 -1.76 12.76
CA GLU A 114 13.50 -2.67 13.24
C GLU A 114 13.13 -3.40 14.53
N SER A 115 12.06 -2.97 15.20
CA SER A 115 11.64 -3.54 16.49
C SER A 115 11.05 -4.94 16.38
N ASP A 116 11.05 -5.66 17.51
CA ASP A 116 10.39 -6.95 17.64
C ASP A 116 8.87 -6.88 17.36
N GLY A 117 8.25 -5.70 17.50
CA GLY A 117 6.85 -5.49 17.17
C GLY A 117 6.55 -5.57 15.68
N ALA A 118 7.39 -4.94 14.85
CA ALA A 118 7.29 -5.04 13.40
C ALA A 118 7.64 -6.47 12.91
N ALA A 119 8.63 -7.11 13.53
CA ALA A 119 8.96 -8.51 13.25
C ALA A 119 7.82 -9.46 13.62
N LEU A 120 7.15 -9.25 14.75
CA LEU A 120 5.95 -10.00 15.15
C LEU A 120 4.82 -9.83 14.12
N PHE A 121 4.56 -8.60 13.69
CA PHE A 121 3.55 -8.34 12.65
C PHE A 121 3.86 -9.09 11.35
N ALA A 122 5.11 -9.07 10.89
CA ALA A 122 5.53 -9.82 9.71
C ALA A 122 5.29 -11.33 9.87
N ARG A 123 5.61 -11.90 11.04
CA ARG A 123 5.34 -13.34 11.34
C ARG A 123 3.85 -13.65 11.34
N LEU A 124 3.01 -12.77 11.91
CA LEU A 124 1.56 -12.94 11.91
C LEU A 124 0.97 -12.91 10.50
N MET A 125 1.49 -12.05 9.62
CA MET A 125 1.05 -12.04 8.21
C MET A 125 1.44 -13.33 7.49
N VAL A 126 2.66 -13.82 7.66
CA VAL A 126 3.07 -15.10 7.06
C VAL A 126 2.22 -16.26 7.60
N ALA A 127 1.95 -16.30 8.90
CA ALA A 127 1.08 -17.31 9.51
C ALA A 127 -0.36 -17.21 8.98
N GLY A 128 -0.88 -15.99 8.81
CA GLY A 128 -2.17 -15.72 8.19
C GLY A 128 -2.23 -16.23 6.75
N LEU A 129 -1.21 -15.95 5.95
CA LEU A 129 -1.10 -16.45 4.57
C LEU A 129 -1.02 -17.98 4.53
N ALA A 130 -0.21 -18.60 5.38
CA ALA A 130 -0.10 -20.06 5.49
C ALA A 130 -1.42 -20.74 5.89
N SER A 131 -2.27 -20.06 6.67
CA SER A 131 -3.61 -20.57 7.03
C SER A 131 -4.59 -20.62 5.85
N GLN A 132 -4.36 -19.81 4.82
CA GLN A 132 -5.24 -19.69 3.64
C GLN A 132 -4.70 -20.44 2.41
N ALA A 133 -3.38 -20.64 2.34
CA ALA A 133 -2.70 -21.29 1.22
C ALA A 133 -1.75 -22.38 1.75
N PRO A 134 -2.11 -23.67 1.63
CA PRO A 134 -1.28 -24.79 2.10
C PRO A 134 0.14 -24.83 1.50
N GLU A 135 0.36 -24.18 0.36
CA GLU A 135 1.65 -24.08 -0.33
C GLU A 135 2.59 -23.02 0.28
N ILE A 136 2.10 -22.22 1.24
CA ILE A 136 2.93 -21.28 2.00
C ILE A 136 3.34 -21.95 3.30
N GLU A 137 4.63 -22.22 3.44
CA GLU A 137 5.19 -22.67 4.70
C GLU A 137 5.17 -21.53 5.73
N GLY A 138 4.55 -21.78 6.88
CA GLY A 138 4.50 -20.83 7.97
C GLY A 138 4.08 -21.49 9.28
N PRO A 139 4.44 -20.90 10.43
CA PRO A 139 3.94 -21.36 11.72
C PRO A 139 2.43 -21.17 11.82
N ALA A 140 1.76 -21.98 12.64
CA ALA A 140 0.39 -21.70 13.05
C ALA A 140 0.34 -20.35 13.80
N ILE A 141 -0.73 -19.58 13.59
CA ILE A 141 -0.90 -18.25 14.21
C ILE A 141 -0.79 -18.35 15.74
N GLU A 142 -1.35 -19.41 16.33
CA GLU A 142 -1.31 -19.68 17.76
C GLU A 142 0.13 -19.86 18.27
N THR A 143 1.00 -20.47 17.46
CA THR A 143 2.42 -20.63 17.79
C THR A 143 3.14 -19.29 17.75
N VAL A 144 2.87 -18.46 16.74
CA VAL A 144 3.44 -17.10 16.66
C VAL A 144 3.05 -16.27 17.88
N ILE A 145 1.78 -16.35 18.30
CA ILE A 145 1.27 -15.64 19.47
C ILE A 145 1.89 -16.17 20.77
N ALA A 146 2.01 -17.49 20.92
CA ALA A 146 2.58 -18.11 22.12
C ALA A 146 4.07 -17.78 22.31
N ASP A 147 4.83 -17.68 21.22
CA ASP A 147 6.26 -17.37 21.24
C ASP A 147 6.56 -15.87 21.41
N ALA A 148 5.55 -15.01 21.25
CA ALA A 148 5.74 -13.57 21.24
C ALA A 148 5.91 -13.01 22.66
N SER A 149 6.94 -12.16 22.83
CA SER A 149 7.16 -11.48 24.10
C SER A 149 6.09 -10.40 24.33
N PRO A 150 5.75 -10.08 25.60
CA PRO A 150 4.88 -8.96 25.90
C PRO A 150 5.39 -7.62 25.34
N ALA A 151 6.71 -7.44 25.26
CA ALA A 151 7.34 -6.25 24.69
C ALA A 151 7.12 -6.14 23.16
N ALA A 152 7.17 -7.26 22.45
CA ALA A 152 6.87 -7.31 21.02
C ALA A 152 5.40 -6.91 20.76
N PHE A 153 4.46 -7.46 21.54
CA PHE A 153 3.05 -7.06 21.48
C PHE A 153 2.84 -5.58 21.79
N ALA A 154 3.48 -5.06 22.84
CA ALA A 154 3.37 -3.64 23.20
C ALA A 154 3.87 -2.73 22.08
N THR A 155 4.99 -3.11 21.44
CA THR A 155 5.57 -2.33 20.34
C THR A 155 4.74 -2.42 19.07
N MET A 156 4.24 -3.62 18.74
CA MET A 156 3.30 -3.82 17.64
C MET A 156 2.02 -3.00 17.86
N TYR A 157 1.46 -3.06 19.07
CA TYR A 157 0.28 -2.26 19.43
C TYR A 157 0.55 -0.77 19.27
N LYS A 158 1.72 -0.28 19.71
CA LYS A 158 2.16 1.11 19.54
C LYS A 158 2.23 1.50 18.06
N LEU A 159 2.86 0.69 17.21
CA LEU A 159 2.93 0.93 15.75
C LEU A 159 1.53 1.12 15.14
N PHE A 160 0.52 0.40 15.61
CA PHE A 160 -0.80 0.41 15.00
C PHE A 160 -1.84 1.33 15.64
N ASN A 161 -1.66 1.72 16.90
CA ASN A 161 -2.65 2.48 17.66
C ASN A 161 -2.17 3.88 18.06
N ASP A 162 -0.86 4.09 18.12
CA ASP A 162 -0.35 5.40 18.53
C ASP A 162 -0.41 6.38 17.34
N VAL A 163 -0.96 7.56 17.58
CA VAL A 163 -1.26 8.56 16.54
C VAL A 163 0.02 9.01 15.84
N GLN A 164 1.14 9.02 16.56
CA GLN A 164 2.43 9.41 16.03
C GLN A 164 2.90 8.55 14.86
N TYR A 165 2.53 7.26 14.76
CA TYR A 165 2.94 6.38 13.66
C TYR A 165 1.96 6.37 12.47
N GLY A 166 0.99 7.29 12.42
CA GLY A 166 0.06 7.40 11.28
C GLY A 166 0.76 7.47 9.93
N PRO A 167 1.76 8.37 9.74
CA PRO A 167 2.52 8.42 8.49
C PRO A 167 3.24 7.10 8.14
N LEU A 168 3.77 6.40 9.15
CA LEU A 168 4.44 5.10 8.94
C LEU A 168 3.43 4.02 8.53
N ARG A 169 2.24 4.00 9.12
CA ARG A 169 1.13 3.13 8.68
C ARG A 169 0.74 3.41 7.23
N GLU A 170 0.64 4.67 6.83
CA GLU A 170 0.37 5.05 5.44
C GLU A 170 1.47 4.59 4.49
N LEU A 171 2.76 4.67 4.88
CA LEU A 171 3.86 4.09 4.10
C LEU A 171 3.67 2.58 3.92
N LEU A 172 3.23 1.90 4.98
CA LEU A 172 2.93 0.47 4.98
C LEU A 172 1.62 0.09 4.28
N GLY A 173 0.83 1.05 3.76
CA GLY A 173 -0.43 0.77 3.05
C GLY A 173 -1.65 0.62 3.93
N MET A 174 -1.55 1.03 5.19
CA MET A 174 -2.66 1.08 6.13
C MET A 174 -3.15 2.52 6.31
N PRO A 175 -4.39 2.70 6.81
CA PRO A 175 -4.87 4.03 7.16
C PRO A 175 -4.00 4.70 8.23
N ALA A 176 -3.87 6.02 8.19
CA ALA A 176 -3.13 6.78 9.22
C ALA A 176 -3.76 6.66 10.62
N GLN A 177 -5.09 6.53 10.69
CA GLN A 177 -5.79 6.28 11.93
C GLN A 177 -5.48 4.90 12.52
N THR A 178 -5.96 4.64 13.72
CA THR A 178 -5.82 3.33 14.36
C THR A 178 -6.45 2.25 13.49
N THR A 179 -5.73 1.13 13.32
CA THR A 179 -6.27 -0.03 12.61
C THR A 179 -6.92 -0.96 13.62
N ASP A 180 -8.22 -1.19 13.47
CA ASP A 180 -8.92 -2.19 14.26
C ASP A 180 -8.64 -3.59 13.69
N PHE A 181 -7.83 -4.37 14.40
CA PHE A 181 -7.52 -5.75 14.05
C PHE A 181 -8.53 -6.77 14.58
N SER A 182 -9.65 -6.34 15.18
CA SER A 182 -10.76 -7.24 15.54
C SER A 182 -11.30 -7.98 14.31
N ASN A 183 -11.16 -7.39 13.12
CA ASN A 183 -11.36 -8.02 11.82
C ASN A 183 -10.06 -8.03 11.01
N ALA A 184 -9.13 -8.92 11.40
CA ALA A 184 -7.83 -9.06 10.76
C ALA A 184 -7.91 -9.40 9.27
N GLU A 185 -8.94 -10.14 8.84
CA GLU A 185 -9.16 -10.47 7.42
C GLU A 185 -9.43 -9.19 6.60
N ALA A 186 -10.37 -8.35 7.03
CA ALA A 186 -10.68 -7.10 6.34
C ALA A 186 -9.47 -6.14 6.33
N ALA A 187 -8.71 -6.08 7.41
CA ALA A 187 -7.47 -5.30 7.48
C ALA A 187 -6.42 -5.82 6.47
N GLY A 188 -6.24 -7.14 6.38
CA GLY A 188 -5.36 -7.78 5.40
C GLY A 188 -5.79 -7.54 3.96
N GLN A 189 -7.10 -7.60 3.66
CA GLN A 189 -7.63 -7.27 2.34
C GLN A 189 -7.41 -5.80 1.97
N ALA A 190 -7.64 -4.87 2.89
CA ALA A 190 -7.40 -3.45 2.66
C ALA A 190 -5.91 -3.16 2.42
N LEU A 191 -5.02 -3.77 3.21
CA LEU A 191 -3.58 -3.71 3.02
C LEU A 191 -3.20 -4.20 1.62
N GLY A 192 -3.62 -5.41 1.24
CA GLY A 192 -3.35 -6.00 -0.06
C GLY A 192 -3.86 -5.12 -1.20
N ALA A 193 -5.09 -4.63 -1.10
CA ALA A 193 -5.69 -3.73 -2.10
C ALA A 193 -4.88 -2.45 -2.30
N SER A 194 -4.31 -1.86 -1.23
CA SER A 194 -3.51 -0.63 -1.29
C SER A 194 -2.26 -0.76 -2.17
N PHE A 195 -1.71 -1.97 -2.32
CA PHE A 195 -0.56 -2.25 -3.18
C PHE A 195 -1.00 -2.79 -4.53
N LEU A 196 -1.89 -3.79 -4.53
CA LEU A 196 -2.23 -4.55 -5.72
C LEU A 196 -3.11 -3.79 -6.70
N ILE A 197 -4.01 -2.91 -6.24
CA ILE A 197 -4.87 -2.14 -7.14
C ILE A 197 -4.03 -1.19 -8.01
N PRO A 198 -3.14 -0.33 -7.47
CA PRO A 198 -2.25 0.47 -8.30
C PRO A 198 -1.42 -0.37 -9.28
N MET A 199 -0.84 -1.49 -8.84
CA MET A 199 -0.09 -2.39 -9.72
C MET A 199 -0.95 -2.95 -10.86
N LEU A 200 -2.16 -3.39 -10.55
CA LEU A 200 -3.11 -3.93 -11.52
C LEU A 200 -3.51 -2.86 -12.55
N MET A 201 -3.78 -1.62 -12.10
CA MET A 201 -4.17 -0.53 -12.99
C MET A 201 -3.02 -0.14 -13.93
N ASP A 202 -1.80 -0.06 -13.41
CA ASP A 202 -0.61 0.16 -14.23
C ASP A 202 -0.39 -0.97 -15.24
N ALA A 203 -0.55 -2.23 -14.79
CA ALA A 203 -0.43 -3.40 -15.66
C ALA A 203 -1.49 -3.39 -16.76
N PHE A 204 -2.72 -2.96 -16.48
CA PHE A 204 -3.77 -2.86 -17.49
C PHE A 204 -3.43 -1.86 -18.58
N ALA A 205 -2.86 -0.72 -18.19
CA ALA A 205 -2.41 0.29 -19.14
C ALA A 205 -1.27 -0.24 -20.03
N VAL A 206 -0.26 -0.89 -19.45
CA VAL A 206 0.91 -1.42 -20.20
C VAL A 206 0.54 -2.61 -21.08
N CYS A 207 -0.33 -3.49 -20.59
CA CYS A 207 -0.70 -4.73 -21.26
C CYS A 207 -1.97 -4.62 -22.12
N GLU A 208 -2.47 -3.40 -22.32
CA GLU A 208 -3.66 -3.11 -23.13
C GLU A 208 -4.89 -3.94 -22.73
N VAL A 209 -5.08 -4.15 -21.42
CA VAL A 209 -6.27 -4.82 -20.89
C VAL A 209 -7.39 -3.80 -20.75
N PRO A 210 -8.56 -4.02 -21.39
CA PRO A 210 -9.64 -3.04 -21.33
C PRO A 210 -10.25 -2.98 -19.92
N MET A 211 -10.51 -1.76 -19.44
CA MET A 211 -11.13 -1.53 -18.12
C MET A 211 -12.52 -2.15 -17.97
N SER A 212 -13.19 -2.48 -19.08
CA SER A 212 -14.48 -3.20 -19.08
C SER A 212 -14.40 -4.56 -18.38
N VAL A 213 -13.21 -5.17 -18.27
CA VAL A 213 -12.98 -6.42 -17.53
C VAL A 213 -13.39 -6.29 -16.06
N LEU A 214 -13.16 -5.12 -15.43
CA LEU A 214 -13.55 -4.89 -14.03
C LEU A 214 -15.08 -4.80 -13.86
N ASN A 215 -15.77 -4.20 -14.83
CA ASN A 215 -17.23 -4.07 -14.81
C ASN A 215 -17.93 -5.41 -15.06
N SER A 216 -17.36 -6.23 -15.95
CA SER A 216 -17.87 -7.58 -16.24
C SER A 216 -17.70 -8.52 -15.05
N ALA A 217 -16.57 -8.42 -14.34
CA ALA A 217 -16.34 -9.17 -13.10
C ALA A 217 -17.35 -8.77 -11.99
N GLY A 218 -17.66 -7.48 -11.85
CA GLY A 218 -18.68 -7.00 -10.91
C GLY A 218 -20.06 -7.60 -11.19
N LYS A 219 -20.50 -7.59 -12.45
CA LYS A 219 -21.81 -8.13 -12.85
C LYS A 219 -21.92 -9.65 -12.66
N ALA A 220 -20.85 -10.39 -12.93
CA ALA A 220 -20.84 -11.84 -12.77
C ALA A 220 -20.88 -12.26 -11.28
N ASN A 221 -20.18 -11.54 -10.40
CA ASN A 221 -20.24 -11.76 -8.96
C ASN A 221 -21.63 -11.47 -8.37
N ASP A 222 -22.31 -10.42 -8.84
CA ASP A 222 -23.69 -10.11 -8.43
C ASP A 222 -24.68 -11.18 -8.89
N ALA A 223 -24.50 -11.73 -10.09
CA ALA A 223 -25.32 -12.83 -10.59
C ALA A 223 -25.10 -14.12 -9.79
N GLY A 224 -23.85 -14.45 -9.44
CA GLY A 224 -23.50 -15.61 -8.61
C GLY A 224 -24.07 -15.52 -7.19
N LYS A 225 -23.97 -14.35 -6.54
CA LYS A 225 -24.57 -14.12 -5.21
C LYS A 225 -26.09 -14.23 -5.23
N LYS A 226 -26.75 -13.72 -6.28
CA LYS A 226 -28.22 -13.87 -6.45
C LYS A 226 -28.63 -15.32 -6.68
N ALA A 227 -27.84 -16.09 -7.42
CA ALA A 227 -28.10 -17.51 -7.62
C ALA A 227 -27.91 -18.35 -6.34
N ALA A 228 -26.90 -18.03 -5.52
CA ALA A 228 -26.66 -18.71 -4.24
C ALA A 228 -27.66 -18.34 -3.12
N ALA A 229 -28.37 -17.22 -3.26
CA ALA A 229 -29.39 -16.75 -2.31
C ALA A 229 -30.82 -17.16 -2.70
N ALA A 230 -31.01 -17.87 -3.82
CA ALA A 230 -32.31 -18.41 -4.20
C ALA A 230 -32.57 -19.73 -3.43
N PRO A 231 -33.73 -19.87 -2.73
CA PRO A 231 -34.06 -21.03 -1.92
C PRO A 231 -34.33 -22.30 -2.74
#